data_AF-A0A1V5XPG1-F1
#
_entry.id   AF-A0A1V5XPG1-F1
#
_cell.length_a   1.000
_cell.length_b   1.000
_cell.length_c   1.000
_cell.angle_alpha   90.00
_cell.angle_beta   90.00
_cell.angle_gamma   90.00
#
_symmetry.space_group_name_H-M   'P 1'
#
loop_
_entity.id
_entity.type
_entity.pdbx_description
1 polymer ?
#
loop_
_entity_poly.entity_id
_entity_poly.type
_entity_poly.pdbx_seq_one_letter_code
_entity_poly.pdbx_strand_id
1 'polypeptide(L)'
;MGTNITPHAWLERIAKPLILGGPLYPFDPIGPSHAPSLAQQIASVASPTDISSMTVARVRHARHLYPVDTLPDISVEEWLMTIAIHDVLRATDPHLQSVFSPGRAVNILDGALAILAQVPAPKHTLEALARHATFASVFAMQRQDIAVSWWCGSRLYAGRKPPDRLLAWPEVRRVRSEILQQNLQSMMTGSETLKAHHADAWQALLVRTPLTDLMNVTRPLPPFRWTPTTVAMLSGPGRDIAMRALRWQSDPQTYSTCYASFVRLGDSAPAIVKTALEELFAWNNPANQRT
;
A
#
# COMPACT_ATOMS: atom_id res chain seq x y z
N MET A 1 -16.33 20.04 12.37
CA MET A 1 -15.23 20.09 13.37
C MET A 1 -14.18 19.11 12.91
N GLY A 2 -13.12 19.58 12.26
CA GLY A 2 -11.97 18.72 11.96
C GLY A 2 -11.27 18.38 13.27
N THR A 3 -11.05 17.11 13.53
CA THR A 3 -10.20 16.69 14.64
C THR A 3 -8.79 17.23 14.37
N ASN A 4 -8.24 18.04 15.26
CA ASN A 4 -6.85 18.50 15.15
C ASN A 4 -5.94 17.29 15.34
N ILE A 5 -5.49 16.70 14.24
CA ILE A 5 -4.58 15.56 14.25
C ILE A 5 -3.19 16.10 14.61
N THR A 6 -2.69 15.68 15.77
CA THR A 6 -1.34 16.04 16.19
C THR A 6 -0.32 15.10 15.53
N PRO A 7 0.90 15.60 15.20
CA PRO A 7 1.96 14.76 14.66
C PRO A 7 2.28 13.54 15.53
N HIS A 8 2.26 13.71 16.85
CA HIS A 8 2.47 12.61 17.79
C HIS A 8 1.37 11.54 17.68
N ALA A 9 0.10 11.94 17.59
CA ALA A 9 -1.00 10.99 17.44
C ALA A 9 -0.90 10.24 16.10
N TRP A 10 -0.43 10.91 15.04
CA TRP A 10 -0.15 10.26 13.76
C TRP A 10 0.91 9.15 13.89
N LEU A 11 2.01 9.46 14.57
CA LEU A 11 3.10 8.50 14.78
C LEU A 11 2.60 7.24 15.50
N GLU A 12 1.88 7.41 16.62
CA GLU A 12 1.41 6.27 17.43
C GLU A 12 0.33 5.44 16.74
N ARG A 13 -0.61 6.08 16.04
CA ARG A 13 -1.80 5.41 15.54
C ARG A 13 -1.68 4.93 14.10
N ILE A 14 -0.77 5.50 13.33
CA ILE A 14 -0.63 5.25 11.89
C ILE A 14 0.79 4.80 11.54
N ALA A 15 1.80 5.64 11.77
CA ALA A 15 3.14 5.38 11.25
C ALA A 15 3.79 4.14 11.90
N LYS A 16 3.81 4.10 13.24
CA LYS A 16 4.43 3.00 13.99
C LYS A 16 3.72 1.68 13.69
N PRO A 17 2.38 1.54 13.76
CA PRO A 17 1.75 0.26 13.46
C PRO A 17 1.92 -0.16 12.00
N LEU A 18 2.05 0.78 11.07
CA LEU A 18 2.33 0.47 9.66
C LEU A 18 3.74 -0.12 9.47
N ILE A 19 4.75 0.45 10.14
CA ILE A 19 6.17 0.09 9.96
C ILE A 19 6.59 -1.05 10.90
N LEU A 20 6.21 -0.98 12.16
CA LEU A 20 6.55 -1.96 13.20
C LEU A 20 5.57 -3.15 13.22
N GLY A 21 4.42 -3.02 12.56
CA GLY A 21 3.28 -3.90 12.73
C GLY A 21 2.41 -3.50 13.93
N GLY A 22 1.15 -3.94 13.91
CA GLY A 22 0.20 -3.69 14.99
C GLY A 22 -1.13 -3.09 14.49
N PRO A 23 -2.05 -2.78 15.42
CA PRO A 23 -3.35 -2.24 15.07
C PRO A 23 -3.23 -0.77 14.62
N LEU A 24 -3.79 -0.47 13.45
CA LEU A 24 -3.94 0.89 12.95
C LEU A 24 -5.25 1.50 13.45
N TYR A 25 -5.21 2.79 13.82
CA TYR A 25 -6.39 3.54 14.25
C TYR A 25 -6.58 4.80 13.41
N PRO A 26 -7.20 4.69 12.21
CA PRO A 26 -7.41 5.81 11.31
C PRO A 26 -8.14 7.02 11.91
N PHE A 27 -7.79 8.21 11.43
CA PHE A 27 -8.42 9.50 11.74
C PHE A 27 -9.47 9.89 10.69
N ASP A 28 -10.05 11.07 10.76
CA ASP A 28 -10.79 11.60 9.61
C ASP A 28 -9.85 11.77 8.40
N PRO A 29 -10.36 11.64 7.16
CA PRO A 29 -9.55 11.82 5.95
C PRO A 29 -8.84 13.18 5.96
N ILE A 30 -7.56 13.19 5.57
CA ILE A 30 -6.71 14.39 5.61
C ILE A 30 -6.93 15.27 4.38
N GLY A 31 -6.90 14.64 3.21
CA GLY A 31 -6.99 15.32 1.93
C GLY A 31 -5.71 16.07 1.54
N PRO A 32 -5.64 16.51 0.27
CA PRO A 32 -4.41 16.99 -0.34
C PRO A 32 -3.93 18.35 0.18
N SER A 33 -4.84 19.21 0.64
CA SER A 33 -4.50 20.55 1.12
C SER A 33 -3.74 20.53 2.45
N HIS A 34 -3.99 19.54 3.31
CA HIS A 34 -3.38 19.46 4.64
C HIS A 34 -2.19 18.51 4.70
N ALA A 35 -2.10 17.54 3.78
CA ALA A 35 -1.09 16.50 3.79
C ALA A 35 0.37 17.03 3.78
N PRO A 36 0.76 18.03 2.97
CA PRO A 36 2.14 18.53 2.96
C PRO A 36 2.57 19.16 4.28
N SER A 37 1.70 19.97 4.88
CA SER A 37 1.95 20.60 6.18
C SER A 37 2.06 19.56 7.28
N LEU A 38 1.14 18.58 7.32
CA LEU A 38 1.19 17.49 8.29
C LEU A 38 2.46 16.63 8.12
N ALA A 39 2.86 16.28 6.90
CA ALA A 39 4.07 15.51 6.63
C ALA A 39 5.33 16.22 7.14
N GLN A 40 5.44 17.53 6.92
CA GLN A 40 6.55 18.34 7.43
C GLN A 40 6.54 18.42 8.96
N GLN A 41 5.37 18.57 9.58
CA GLN A 41 5.24 18.59 11.04
C GLN A 41 5.59 17.24 11.68
N ILE A 42 5.23 16.11 11.05
CA ILE A 42 5.64 14.78 11.52
C ILE A 42 7.15 14.63 11.47
N ALA A 43 7.76 15.03 10.35
CA ALA A 43 9.21 14.95 10.18
C ALA A 43 9.98 15.78 11.24
N SER A 44 9.41 16.89 11.72
CA SER A 44 10.06 17.75 12.72
C SER A 44 9.80 17.38 14.18
N VAL A 45 8.68 16.69 14.47
CA VAL A 45 8.26 16.37 15.84
C VAL A 45 8.63 14.93 16.26
N ALA A 46 8.98 14.06 15.32
CA ALA A 46 9.33 12.67 15.62
C ALA A 46 10.49 12.58 16.62
N SER A 47 10.26 11.90 17.75
CA SER A 47 11.29 11.76 18.76
C SER A 47 12.43 10.85 18.27
N PRO A 48 13.68 11.05 18.74
CA PRO A 48 14.79 10.17 18.37
C PRO A 48 14.53 8.69 18.65
N THR A 49 13.79 8.39 19.73
CA THR A 49 13.39 7.02 20.09
C THR A 49 12.43 6.42 19.06
N ASP A 50 11.45 7.18 18.60
CA ASP A 50 10.49 6.72 17.59
C ASP A 50 11.20 6.43 16.26
N ILE A 51 12.01 7.38 15.81
CA ILE A 51 12.81 7.26 14.58
C ILE A 51 13.71 6.03 14.67
N SER A 52 14.43 5.85 15.79
CA SER A 52 15.31 4.69 15.99
C SER A 52 14.55 3.37 15.86
N SER A 53 13.41 3.23 16.52
CA SER A 53 12.60 1.99 16.47
C SER A 53 12.10 1.69 15.05
N MET A 54 11.59 2.70 14.34
CA MET A 54 11.13 2.57 12.96
C MET A 54 12.27 2.25 12.00
N THR A 55 13.44 2.89 12.16
CA THR A 55 14.62 2.63 11.34
C THR A 55 15.15 1.21 11.52
N VAL A 56 15.19 0.69 12.75
CA VAL A 56 15.58 -0.71 13.01
C VAL A 56 14.63 -1.69 12.30
N ALA A 57 13.32 -1.45 12.38
CA ALA A 57 12.34 -2.28 11.67
C ALA A 57 12.49 -2.18 10.14
N ARG A 58 12.70 -0.97 9.60
CA ARG A 58 12.93 -0.76 8.17
C ARG A 58 14.20 -1.47 7.69
N VAL A 59 15.31 -1.36 8.40
CA VAL A 59 16.56 -2.08 8.07
C VAL A 59 16.33 -3.59 8.11
N ARG A 60 15.60 -4.10 9.10
CA ARG A 60 15.22 -5.52 9.17
C ARG A 60 14.41 -5.94 7.94
N HIS A 61 13.43 -5.16 7.51
CA HIS A 61 12.67 -5.45 6.29
C HIS A 61 13.55 -5.42 5.04
N ALA A 62 14.37 -4.38 4.86
CA ALA A 62 15.27 -4.25 3.72
C ALA A 62 16.28 -5.41 3.61
N ARG A 63 16.81 -5.90 4.75
CA ARG A 63 17.75 -7.03 4.80
C ARG A 63 17.22 -8.34 4.22
N HIS A 64 15.90 -8.51 4.13
CA HIS A 64 15.32 -9.67 3.44
C HIS A 64 15.54 -9.63 1.92
N LEU A 65 15.81 -8.45 1.36
CA LEU A 65 16.04 -8.25 -0.07
C LEU A 65 17.51 -7.96 -0.40
N TYR A 66 18.20 -7.20 0.44
CA TYR A 66 19.58 -6.78 0.19
C TYR A 66 20.36 -6.56 1.48
N PRO A 67 21.64 -6.98 1.55
CA PRO A 67 22.47 -6.75 2.73
C PRO A 67 22.76 -5.26 2.91
N VAL A 68 21.95 -4.60 3.73
CA VAL A 68 22.12 -3.19 4.15
C VAL A 68 22.19 -3.09 5.66
N ASP A 69 23.01 -2.18 6.15
CA ASP A 69 23.12 -1.89 7.58
C ASP A 69 22.41 -0.59 7.98
N THR A 70 22.19 0.29 7.02
CA THR A 70 21.55 1.59 7.22
C THR A 70 20.59 1.89 6.09
N LEU A 71 19.53 2.62 6.42
CA LEU A 71 18.63 3.25 5.45
C LEU A 71 18.59 4.75 5.72
N PRO A 72 18.28 5.57 4.70
CA PRO A 72 17.98 6.98 4.94
C PRO A 72 16.79 7.12 5.89
N ASP A 73 16.74 8.24 6.62
CA ASP A 73 15.57 8.60 7.43
C ASP A 73 14.30 8.67 6.58
N ILE A 74 13.14 8.55 7.25
CA ILE A 74 11.85 8.60 6.56
C ILE A 74 11.66 9.99 5.95
N SER A 75 11.62 10.05 4.62
CA SER A 75 11.52 11.32 3.90
C SER A 75 10.12 11.94 3.98
N VAL A 76 10.01 13.22 3.61
CA VAL A 76 8.68 13.90 3.51
C VAL A 76 7.78 13.19 2.50
N GLU A 77 8.34 12.67 1.41
CA GLU A 77 7.61 11.88 0.42
C GLU A 77 7.07 10.56 1.00
N GLU A 78 7.86 9.87 1.81
CA GLU A 78 7.39 8.69 2.53
C GLU A 78 6.25 9.05 3.50
N TRP A 79 6.36 10.18 4.22
CA TRP A 79 5.28 10.65 5.07
C TRP A 79 4.00 10.96 4.28
N LEU A 80 4.10 11.64 3.13
CA LEU A 80 2.96 11.86 2.23
C LEU A 80 2.32 10.54 1.78
N MET A 81 3.13 9.52 1.47
CA MET A 81 2.63 8.20 1.11
C MET A 81 1.91 7.52 2.29
N THR A 82 2.39 7.65 3.53
CA THR A 82 1.64 7.15 4.71
C THR A 82 0.28 7.83 4.85
N ILE A 83 0.20 9.14 4.56
CA ILE A 83 -1.05 9.90 4.59
C ILE A 83 -2.00 9.45 3.47
N ALA A 84 -1.48 9.24 2.26
CA ALA A 84 -2.28 8.72 1.16
C ALA A 84 -2.82 7.31 1.46
N ILE A 85 -2.00 6.40 2.00
CA ILE A 85 -2.44 5.06 2.41
C ILE A 85 -3.55 5.15 3.46
N HIS A 86 -3.40 6.03 4.44
CA HIS A 86 -4.44 6.28 5.44
C HIS A 86 -5.77 6.69 4.78
N ASP A 87 -5.74 7.66 3.87
CA ASP A 87 -6.95 8.14 3.20
C ASP A 87 -7.58 7.06 2.30
N VAL A 88 -6.76 6.26 1.61
CA VAL A 88 -7.21 5.08 0.83
C VAL A 88 -7.89 4.06 1.73
N LEU A 89 -7.27 3.68 2.84
CA LEU A 89 -7.89 2.78 3.82
C LEU A 89 -9.19 3.36 4.36
N ARG A 90 -9.25 4.67 4.56
CA ARG A 90 -10.47 5.33 5.04
C ARG A 90 -11.61 5.32 4.04
N ALA A 91 -11.34 5.42 2.75
CA ALA A 91 -12.36 5.34 1.71
C ALA A 91 -13.12 3.98 1.72
N THR A 92 -12.56 2.94 2.36
CA THR A 92 -13.21 1.63 2.52
C THR A 92 -14.26 1.58 3.65
N ASP A 93 -14.41 2.65 4.44
CA ASP A 93 -15.39 2.70 5.52
C ASP A 93 -16.83 2.75 4.94
N PRO A 94 -17.69 1.75 5.24
CA PRO A 94 -19.06 1.71 4.74
C PRO A 94 -19.89 2.95 5.09
N HIS A 95 -19.55 3.66 6.17
CA HIS A 95 -20.25 4.90 6.54
C HIS A 95 -20.01 6.04 5.55
N LEU A 96 -18.92 6.01 4.79
CA LEU A 96 -18.63 7.00 3.75
C LEU A 96 -19.35 6.69 2.43
N GLN A 97 -19.93 5.50 2.30
CA GLN A 97 -20.66 5.03 1.11
C GLN A 97 -22.18 5.22 1.25
N SER A 98 -22.63 6.14 2.10
CA SER A 98 -24.07 6.34 2.36
C SER A 98 -24.84 6.85 1.14
N VAL A 99 -26.12 6.48 1.03
CA VAL A 99 -27.06 6.93 -0.02
C VAL A 99 -27.10 8.46 -0.15
N PHE A 100 -26.88 9.19 0.94
CA PHE A 100 -26.95 10.66 0.98
C PHE A 100 -25.62 11.35 0.64
N SER A 101 -24.53 10.60 0.43
CA SER A 101 -23.22 11.17 0.07
C SER A 101 -22.40 10.21 -0.80
N PRO A 102 -22.93 9.76 -1.96
CA PRO A 102 -22.33 8.69 -2.76
C PRO A 102 -20.94 9.02 -3.30
N GLY A 103 -20.58 10.31 -3.40
CA GLY A 103 -19.27 10.76 -3.90
C GLY A 103 -18.18 10.93 -2.83
N ARG A 104 -18.50 10.81 -1.53
CA ARG A 104 -17.51 11.17 -0.48
C ARG A 104 -16.28 10.26 -0.49
N ALA A 105 -16.47 8.95 -0.64
CA ALA A 105 -15.36 8.00 -0.73
C ALA A 105 -14.50 8.22 -1.99
N VAL A 106 -15.14 8.55 -3.12
CA VAL A 106 -14.45 8.90 -4.37
C VAL A 106 -13.60 10.17 -4.18
N ASN A 107 -14.17 11.23 -3.62
CA ASN A 107 -13.44 12.47 -3.35
C ASN A 107 -12.22 12.28 -2.42
N ILE A 108 -12.30 11.34 -1.48
CA ILE A 108 -11.17 10.99 -0.61
C ILE A 108 -10.07 10.29 -1.42
N LEU A 109 -10.44 9.38 -2.32
CA LEU A 109 -9.48 8.70 -3.21
C LEU A 109 -8.85 9.68 -4.20
N ASP A 110 -9.61 10.62 -4.76
CA ASP A 110 -9.08 11.71 -5.58
C ASP A 110 -8.08 12.56 -4.79
N GLY A 111 -8.39 12.83 -3.52
CA GLY A 111 -7.47 13.47 -2.60
C GLY A 111 -6.18 12.68 -2.40
N ALA A 112 -6.27 11.37 -2.17
CA ALA A 112 -5.12 10.48 -2.04
C ALA A 112 -4.28 10.43 -3.33
N LEU A 113 -4.92 10.39 -4.50
CA LEU A 113 -4.26 10.47 -5.80
C LEU A 113 -3.51 11.80 -5.97
N ALA A 114 -4.11 12.92 -5.57
CA ALA A 114 -3.47 14.23 -5.60
C ALA A 114 -2.30 14.34 -4.61
N ILE A 115 -2.34 13.66 -3.46
CA ILE A 115 -1.20 13.52 -2.55
C ILE A 115 -0.08 12.72 -3.23
N LEU A 116 -0.41 11.55 -3.78
CA LEU A 116 0.57 10.69 -4.45
C LEU A 116 1.19 11.38 -5.65
N ALA A 117 0.45 12.18 -6.41
CA ALA A 117 0.96 12.95 -7.55
C ALA A 117 2.14 13.86 -7.18
N GLN A 118 2.25 14.32 -5.92
CA GLN A 118 3.36 15.13 -5.43
C GLN A 118 4.63 14.31 -5.16
N VAL A 119 4.52 12.99 -5.02
CA VAL A 119 5.63 12.10 -4.73
C VAL A 119 6.22 11.57 -6.04
N PRO A 120 7.49 11.87 -6.36
CA PRO A 120 8.14 11.34 -7.56
C PRO A 120 8.44 9.83 -7.44
N ALA A 121 8.69 9.20 -8.58
CA ALA A 121 9.30 7.86 -8.61
C ALA A 121 10.64 7.85 -7.85
N PRO A 122 11.04 6.71 -7.25
CA PRO A 122 12.33 6.62 -6.57
C PRO A 122 13.46 6.83 -7.58
N LYS A 123 14.42 7.71 -7.24
CA LYS A 123 15.51 8.11 -8.15
C LYS A 123 16.59 7.03 -8.25
N HIS A 124 16.80 6.32 -7.16
CA HIS A 124 17.80 5.27 -7.06
C HIS A 124 17.31 4.09 -6.25
N THR A 125 18.02 2.98 -6.41
CA THR A 125 17.75 1.71 -5.76
C THR A 125 17.60 1.79 -4.23
N LEU A 126 18.49 2.52 -3.55
CA LEU A 126 18.43 2.65 -2.09
C LEU A 126 17.13 3.33 -1.62
N GLU A 127 16.62 4.30 -2.39
CA GLU A 127 15.34 4.97 -2.10
C GLU A 127 14.17 4.02 -2.32
N ALA A 128 14.20 3.22 -3.40
CA ALA A 128 13.21 2.18 -3.63
C ALA A 128 13.19 1.13 -2.50
N LEU A 129 14.37 0.75 -1.99
CA LEU A 129 14.52 -0.16 -0.85
C LEU A 129 13.99 0.45 0.45
N ALA A 130 14.30 1.73 0.71
CA ALA A 130 13.80 2.47 1.87
C ALA A 130 12.26 2.56 1.86
N ARG A 131 11.66 2.94 0.73
CA ARG A 131 10.21 2.97 0.55
C ARG A 131 9.59 1.57 0.71
N HIS A 132 10.22 0.54 0.15
CA HIS A 132 9.75 -0.83 0.36
C HIS A 132 9.75 -1.22 1.83
N ALA A 133 10.84 -0.95 2.54
CA ALA A 133 10.95 -1.24 3.96
C ALA A 133 9.87 -0.54 4.80
N THR A 134 9.47 0.68 4.42
CA THR A 134 8.37 1.43 5.06
C THR A 134 7.00 0.82 4.78
N PHE A 135 6.78 0.29 3.56
CA PHE A 135 5.46 -0.16 3.09
C PHE A 135 5.35 -1.68 2.87
N ALA A 136 6.29 -2.47 3.40
CA ALA A 136 6.36 -3.92 3.16
C ALA A 136 5.10 -4.65 3.65
N SER A 137 4.51 -4.17 4.75
CA SER A 137 3.36 -4.79 5.42
C SER A 137 2.02 -4.35 4.84
N VAL A 138 1.99 -3.44 3.85
CA VAL A 138 0.75 -2.79 3.42
C VAL A 138 -0.30 -3.80 2.89
N PHE A 139 0.13 -4.80 2.11
CA PHE A 139 -0.78 -5.84 1.59
C PHE A 139 -1.13 -6.94 2.60
N ALA A 140 -0.40 -7.01 3.71
CA ALA A 140 -0.74 -7.91 4.83
C ALA A 140 -1.78 -7.31 5.77
N MET A 141 -2.14 -6.02 5.60
CA MET A 141 -3.14 -5.37 6.44
C MET A 141 -4.51 -6.00 6.28
N GLN A 142 -5.17 -6.17 7.42
CA GLN A 142 -6.54 -6.65 7.52
C GLN A 142 -7.34 -5.72 8.42
N ARG A 143 -8.61 -5.52 8.08
CA ARG A 143 -9.58 -4.82 8.91
C ARG A 143 -10.42 -5.85 9.64
N GLN A 144 -10.44 -5.73 10.95
CA GLN A 144 -11.31 -6.54 11.80
C GLN A 144 -12.69 -5.91 11.88
N ASP A 145 -13.67 -6.54 11.24
CA ASP A 145 -15.06 -6.14 11.28
C ASP A 145 -15.81 -7.00 12.30
N ILE A 146 -16.82 -6.42 12.96
CA ILE A 146 -17.66 -7.15 13.92
C ILE A 146 -19.10 -7.11 13.43
N ALA A 147 -19.61 -8.26 13.02
CA ALA A 147 -21.02 -8.44 12.66
C ALA A 147 -21.81 -8.79 13.91
N VAL A 148 -22.78 -7.95 14.28
CA VAL A 148 -23.66 -8.19 15.42
C VAL A 148 -25.06 -8.46 14.90
N SER A 149 -25.66 -9.58 15.29
CA SER A 149 -27.06 -9.91 15.00
C SER A 149 -27.84 -10.11 16.31
N TRP A 150 -29.12 -9.74 16.30
CA TRP A 150 -30.03 -9.85 17.44
C TRP A 150 -31.47 -10.03 16.94
N TRP A 151 -32.42 -10.24 17.84
CA TRP A 151 -33.79 -10.64 17.49
C TRP A 151 -34.54 -9.71 16.51
N CYS A 152 -34.19 -8.42 16.42
CA CYS A 152 -34.84 -7.47 15.52
C CYS A 152 -33.93 -6.93 14.41
N GLY A 153 -32.74 -7.52 14.19
CA GLY A 153 -31.90 -7.14 13.06
C GLY A 153 -30.44 -7.51 13.21
N SER A 154 -29.63 -6.97 12.31
CA SER A 154 -28.18 -7.11 12.34
C SER A 154 -27.50 -5.80 11.95
N ARG A 155 -26.23 -5.66 12.34
CA ARG A 155 -25.39 -4.51 11.98
C ARG A 155 -23.93 -4.92 11.93
N LEU A 156 -23.26 -4.48 10.88
CA LEU A 156 -21.81 -4.62 10.71
C LEU A 156 -21.10 -3.38 11.27
N TYR A 157 -20.05 -3.60 12.05
CA TYR A 157 -19.15 -2.57 12.55
C TYR A 157 -17.79 -2.72 11.89
N ALA A 158 -17.52 -1.90 10.88
CA ALA A 158 -16.29 -1.96 10.10
C ALA A 158 -15.11 -1.34 10.85
N GLY A 159 -14.11 -2.14 11.23
CA GLY A 159 -12.92 -1.67 11.95
C GLY A 159 -13.17 -0.96 13.28
N ARG A 160 -14.34 -1.17 13.91
CA ARG A 160 -14.77 -0.45 15.12
C ARG A 160 -15.43 -1.41 16.11
N LYS A 161 -15.27 -1.13 17.40
CA LYS A 161 -15.97 -1.87 18.46
C LYS A 161 -17.47 -1.53 18.43
N PRO A 162 -18.38 -2.54 18.48
CA PRO A 162 -19.79 -2.30 18.71
C PRO A 162 -20.03 -1.59 20.05
N PRO A 163 -21.05 -0.73 20.17
CA PRO A 163 -21.45 -0.14 21.44
C PRO A 163 -21.82 -1.20 22.47
N ASP A 164 -21.32 -1.09 23.71
CA ASP A 164 -21.52 -2.09 24.76
C ASP A 164 -23.02 -2.32 25.05
N ARG A 165 -23.85 -1.28 24.91
CA ARG A 165 -25.32 -1.37 25.06
C ARG A 165 -26.00 -2.33 24.07
N LEU A 166 -25.40 -2.56 22.90
CA LEU A 166 -25.92 -3.48 21.89
C LEU A 166 -25.55 -4.93 22.23
N LEU A 167 -24.40 -5.12 22.89
CA LEU A 167 -23.91 -6.42 23.34
C LEU A 167 -24.56 -6.86 24.68
N ALA A 168 -25.32 -5.97 25.31
CA ALA A 168 -26.03 -6.26 26.56
C ALA A 168 -27.19 -7.25 26.36
N TRP A 169 -27.41 -8.09 27.39
CA TRP A 169 -28.46 -9.11 27.47
C TRP A 169 -28.45 -10.12 26.31
N PRO A 170 -27.32 -10.84 26.12
CA PRO A 170 -27.14 -11.73 24.97
C PRO A 170 -28.22 -12.81 24.88
N GLU A 171 -28.67 -13.37 26.00
CA GLU A 171 -29.69 -14.43 26.03
C GLU A 171 -31.09 -13.90 25.70
N VAL A 172 -31.51 -12.80 26.34
CA VAL A 172 -32.86 -12.21 26.17
C VAL A 172 -33.04 -11.63 24.76
N ARG A 173 -32.01 -10.95 24.24
CA ARG A 173 -32.05 -10.32 22.91
C ARG A 173 -31.48 -11.20 21.80
N ARG A 174 -31.04 -12.42 22.13
CA ARG A 174 -30.37 -13.35 21.20
C ARG A 174 -29.22 -12.69 20.44
N VAL A 175 -28.39 -11.91 21.14
CA VAL A 175 -27.28 -11.17 20.53
C VAL A 175 -26.14 -12.14 20.21
N ARG A 176 -25.70 -12.15 18.95
CA ARG A 176 -24.53 -12.91 18.48
C ARG A 176 -23.57 -11.94 17.82
N SER A 177 -22.29 -12.07 18.13
CA SER A 177 -21.21 -11.32 17.51
C SER A 177 -20.24 -12.25 16.81
N GLU A 178 -19.91 -11.94 15.57
CA GLU A 178 -18.92 -12.65 14.78
C GLU A 178 -17.81 -11.68 14.35
N ILE A 179 -16.56 -12.12 14.47
CA ILE A 179 -15.40 -11.36 14.02
C ILE A 179 -15.09 -11.78 12.58
N LEU A 180 -15.11 -10.82 11.66
CA LEU A 180 -14.81 -11.01 10.25
C LEU A 180 -13.49 -10.31 9.93
N GLN A 181 -12.50 -11.06 9.41
CA GLN A 181 -11.25 -10.47 8.94
C GLN A 181 -11.39 -10.12 7.46
N GLN A 182 -11.28 -8.82 7.14
CA GLN A 182 -11.36 -8.30 5.78
C GLN A 182 -9.96 -7.95 5.29
N ASN A 183 -9.50 -8.56 4.20
CA ASN A 183 -8.24 -8.16 3.57
C ASN A 183 -8.45 -6.90 2.69
N LEU A 184 -7.36 -6.31 2.19
CA LEU A 184 -7.45 -5.12 1.33
C LEU A 184 -8.43 -5.28 0.16
N GLN A 185 -8.48 -6.47 -0.45
CA GLN A 185 -9.32 -6.74 -1.63
C GLN A 185 -10.79 -6.81 -1.25
N SER A 186 -11.11 -7.49 -0.14
CA SER A 186 -12.49 -7.61 0.32
C SER A 186 -13.02 -6.29 0.88
N MET A 187 -12.15 -5.33 1.20
CA MET A 187 -12.52 -3.96 1.52
C MET A 187 -12.86 -3.10 0.30
N MET A 188 -12.50 -3.53 -0.92
CA MET A 188 -12.81 -2.84 -2.19
C MET A 188 -14.26 -3.09 -2.64
N THR A 189 -15.22 -2.79 -1.78
CA THR A 189 -16.65 -2.95 -2.06
C THR A 189 -17.29 -1.60 -2.41
N GLY A 190 -18.33 -1.64 -3.23
CA GLY A 190 -19.09 -0.45 -3.63
C GLY A 190 -19.41 -0.45 -5.13
N SER A 191 -19.71 0.74 -5.67
CA SER A 191 -19.92 0.95 -7.10
C SER A 191 -18.64 0.65 -7.91
N GLU A 192 -18.79 0.30 -9.18
CA GLU A 192 -17.62 0.09 -10.06
C GLU A 192 -16.72 1.32 -10.15
N THR A 193 -17.31 2.52 -10.14
CA THR A 193 -16.55 3.78 -10.06
C THR A 193 -15.66 3.82 -8.83
N LEU A 194 -16.17 3.46 -7.65
CA LEU A 194 -15.38 3.48 -6.42
C LEU A 194 -14.25 2.45 -6.45
N LYS A 195 -14.52 1.25 -6.97
CA LYS A 195 -13.51 0.20 -7.13
C LYS A 195 -12.39 0.65 -8.08
N ALA A 196 -12.73 1.31 -9.18
CA ALA A 196 -11.76 1.85 -10.13
C ALA A 196 -10.85 2.89 -9.47
N HIS A 197 -11.41 3.89 -8.77
CA HIS A 197 -10.61 4.91 -8.08
C HIS A 197 -9.71 4.31 -7.00
N HIS A 198 -10.19 3.29 -6.30
CA HIS A 198 -9.39 2.61 -5.29
C HIS A 198 -8.24 1.82 -5.94
N ALA A 199 -8.50 1.12 -7.05
CA ALA A 199 -7.46 0.46 -7.84
C ALA A 199 -6.42 1.47 -8.36
N ASP A 200 -6.85 2.63 -8.84
CA ASP A 200 -5.98 3.70 -9.32
C ASP A 200 -5.10 4.26 -8.19
N ALA A 201 -5.66 4.47 -7.00
CA ALA A 201 -4.90 4.95 -5.84
C ALA A 201 -3.82 3.95 -5.40
N TRP A 202 -4.14 2.65 -5.35
CA TRP A 202 -3.14 1.62 -5.09
C TRP A 202 -2.10 1.52 -6.19
N GLN A 203 -2.51 1.61 -7.46
CA GLN A 203 -1.58 1.58 -8.58
C GLN A 203 -0.63 2.79 -8.53
N ALA A 204 -1.14 3.98 -8.19
CA ALA A 204 -0.32 5.17 -8.01
C ALA A 204 0.69 4.99 -6.86
N LEU A 205 0.29 4.40 -5.74
CA LEU A 205 1.22 4.08 -4.65
C LEU A 205 2.30 3.10 -5.11
N LEU A 206 1.91 2.01 -5.80
CA LEU A 206 2.79 0.94 -6.21
C LEU A 206 3.87 1.37 -7.21
N VAL A 207 3.55 2.29 -8.13
CA VAL A 207 4.54 2.91 -9.02
C VAL A 207 5.67 3.60 -8.24
N ARG A 208 5.38 4.11 -7.03
CA ARG A 208 6.35 4.77 -6.15
C ARG A 208 7.07 3.79 -5.21
N THR A 209 6.60 2.56 -5.10
CA THR A 209 7.17 1.46 -4.32
C THR A 209 7.43 0.23 -5.19
N PRO A 210 8.30 0.31 -6.22
CA PRO A 210 8.43 -0.74 -7.23
C PRO A 210 8.83 -2.10 -6.65
N LEU A 211 9.63 -2.15 -5.58
CA LEU A 211 9.97 -3.41 -4.91
C LEU A 211 8.78 -4.01 -4.15
N THR A 212 7.92 -3.19 -3.54
CA THR A 212 6.67 -3.67 -2.93
C THR A 212 5.71 -4.20 -4.01
N ASP A 213 5.66 -3.54 -5.16
CA ASP A 213 4.86 -3.99 -6.31
C ASP A 213 5.31 -5.37 -6.80
N LEU A 214 6.62 -5.54 -7.01
CA LEU A 214 7.24 -6.81 -7.44
C LEU A 214 7.05 -7.93 -6.42
N MET A 215 7.19 -7.65 -5.12
CA MET A 215 6.97 -8.63 -4.07
C MET A 215 5.51 -9.13 -4.01
N ASN A 216 4.57 -8.35 -4.54
CA ASN A 216 3.14 -8.66 -4.57
C ASN A 216 2.63 -8.86 -6.00
N VAL A 217 3.46 -9.43 -6.90
CA VAL A 217 3.12 -9.65 -8.32
C VAL A 217 1.88 -10.52 -8.53
N THR A 218 1.65 -11.49 -7.63
CA THR A 218 0.53 -12.45 -7.71
C THR A 218 -0.78 -11.91 -7.14
N ARG A 219 -0.81 -10.64 -6.69
CA ARG A 219 -2.04 -10.06 -6.15
C ARG A 219 -3.12 -9.97 -7.25
N PRO A 220 -4.39 -10.20 -6.90
CA PRO A 220 -5.50 -10.08 -7.86
C PRO A 220 -5.86 -8.63 -8.20
N LEU A 221 -5.78 -7.69 -7.24
CA LEU A 221 -6.21 -6.29 -7.42
C LEU A 221 -5.34 -5.31 -6.62
N PRO A 222 -4.96 -4.14 -7.20
CA PRO A 222 -4.90 -3.90 -8.64
C PRO A 222 -3.93 -4.89 -9.29
N PRO A 223 -4.14 -5.36 -10.53
CA PRO A 223 -3.24 -6.32 -11.16
C PRO A 223 -1.85 -5.71 -11.34
N PHE A 224 -0.81 -6.52 -11.18
CA PHE A 224 0.56 -6.08 -11.42
C PHE A 224 0.76 -5.65 -12.88
N ARG A 225 1.50 -4.55 -13.07
CA ARG A 225 1.87 -4.03 -14.38
C ARG A 225 3.35 -3.69 -14.39
N TRP A 226 4.04 -4.10 -15.46
CA TRP A 226 5.38 -3.60 -15.73
C TRP A 226 5.32 -2.10 -16.00
N THR A 227 6.13 -1.35 -15.28
CA THR A 227 6.26 0.10 -15.37
C THR A 227 7.75 0.43 -15.50
N PRO A 228 8.12 1.62 -16.00
CA PRO A 228 9.52 2.01 -16.09
C PRO A 228 10.25 1.87 -14.73
N THR A 229 9.56 2.16 -13.62
CA THR A 229 10.07 2.03 -12.26
C THR A 229 10.30 0.58 -11.82
N THR A 230 9.43 -0.36 -12.18
CA THR A 230 9.64 -1.78 -11.86
C THR A 230 10.68 -2.43 -12.78
N VAL A 231 10.74 -2.01 -14.05
CA VAL A 231 11.79 -2.44 -14.99
C VAL A 231 13.17 -1.96 -14.55
N ALA A 232 13.29 -0.73 -14.03
CA ALA A 232 14.56 -0.23 -13.49
C ALA A 232 15.10 -1.13 -12.35
N MET A 233 14.22 -1.84 -11.63
CA MET A 233 14.60 -2.78 -10.57
C MET A 233 15.15 -4.12 -11.08
N LEU A 234 15.18 -4.37 -12.40
CA LEU A 234 15.92 -5.52 -12.99
C LEU A 234 17.44 -5.39 -12.80
N SER A 235 17.90 -4.27 -12.24
CA SER A 235 19.27 -4.06 -11.80
C SER A 235 19.35 -3.99 -10.26
N GLY A 236 20.44 -4.50 -9.69
CA GLY A 236 20.71 -4.44 -8.24
C GLY A 236 19.79 -5.34 -7.38
N PRO A 237 19.39 -4.91 -6.16
CA PRO A 237 18.67 -5.72 -5.16
C PRO A 237 17.27 -6.17 -5.58
N GLY A 238 16.68 -5.47 -6.55
CA GLY A 238 15.37 -5.84 -7.08
C GLY A 238 15.43 -6.96 -8.11
N ARG A 239 16.62 -7.31 -8.63
CA ARG A 239 16.77 -8.22 -9.77
C ARG A 239 16.13 -9.57 -9.50
N ASP A 240 16.45 -10.22 -8.39
CA ASP A 240 15.96 -11.57 -8.12
C ASP A 240 14.43 -11.61 -7.97
N ILE A 241 13.85 -10.58 -7.36
CA ILE A 241 12.39 -10.43 -7.21
C ILE A 241 11.76 -10.17 -8.57
N ALA A 242 12.35 -9.29 -9.38
CA ALA A 242 11.88 -8.98 -10.72
C ALA A 242 11.96 -10.19 -11.66
N MET A 243 13.05 -10.95 -11.61
CA MET A 243 13.20 -12.21 -12.34
C MET A 243 12.18 -13.25 -11.89
N ARG A 244 11.90 -13.33 -10.57
CA ARG A 244 10.83 -14.19 -10.04
C ARG A 244 9.46 -13.74 -10.55
N ALA A 245 9.16 -12.46 -10.52
CA ALA A 245 7.91 -11.89 -11.02
C ALA A 245 7.70 -12.22 -12.51
N LEU A 246 8.74 -12.12 -13.33
CA LEU A 246 8.69 -12.48 -14.76
C LEU A 246 8.39 -13.96 -14.97
N ARG A 247 8.98 -14.85 -14.16
CA ARG A 247 8.67 -16.29 -14.21
C ARG A 247 7.23 -16.61 -13.86
N TRP A 248 6.62 -15.88 -12.92
CA TRP A 248 5.21 -16.07 -12.55
C TRP A 248 4.23 -15.55 -13.59
N GLN A 249 4.64 -14.61 -14.43
CA GLN A 249 3.79 -13.96 -15.44
C GLN A 249 4.13 -14.40 -16.87
N SER A 250 4.36 -15.69 -17.07
CA SER A 250 4.87 -16.32 -18.31
C SER A 250 4.03 -16.16 -19.59
N ASP A 251 3.01 -15.29 -19.58
CA ASP A 251 2.26 -14.85 -20.76
C ASP A 251 3.16 -14.03 -21.72
N PRO A 252 3.23 -14.37 -23.03
CA PRO A 252 3.88 -13.56 -24.06
C PRO A 252 3.56 -12.06 -24.01
N GLN A 253 2.34 -11.65 -23.62
CA GLN A 253 1.96 -10.24 -23.53
C GLN A 253 2.63 -9.49 -22.37
N THR A 254 3.01 -10.20 -21.31
CA THR A 254 3.79 -9.63 -20.19
C THR A 254 5.15 -9.14 -20.68
N TYR A 255 5.81 -9.94 -21.51
CA TYR A 255 7.15 -9.63 -22.03
C TYR A 255 7.13 -8.42 -22.94
N SER A 256 6.15 -8.32 -23.84
CA SER A 256 6.02 -7.14 -24.72
C SER A 256 5.76 -5.87 -23.90
N THR A 257 4.97 -5.96 -22.82
CA THR A 257 4.71 -4.84 -21.91
C THR A 257 5.96 -4.44 -21.11
N CYS A 258 6.73 -5.42 -20.63
CA CYS A 258 8.00 -5.21 -19.93
C CYS A 258 9.03 -4.55 -20.86
N TYR A 259 9.18 -5.08 -22.08
CA TYR A 259 10.07 -4.53 -23.10
C TYR A 259 9.65 -3.13 -23.55
N ALA A 260 8.36 -2.88 -23.76
CA ALA A 260 7.86 -1.53 -24.07
C ALA A 260 8.15 -0.54 -22.93
N SER A 261 8.05 -0.98 -21.68
CA SER A 261 8.42 -0.16 -20.52
C SER A 261 9.94 0.08 -20.42
N PHE A 262 10.76 -0.89 -20.82
CA PHE A 262 12.20 -0.73 -20.96
C PHE A 262 12.57 0.29 -22.04
N VAL A 263 11.96 0.21 -23.22
CA VAL A 263 12.19 1.19 -24.31
C VAL A 263 11.87 2.62 -23.85
N ARG A 264 10.85 2.80 -23.00
CA ARG A 264 10.51 4.12 -22.42
C ARG A 264 11.55 4.66 -21.45
N LEU A 265 12.42 3.84 -20.88
CA LEU A 265 13.57 4.31 -20.09
C LEU A 265 14.66 4.95 -20.99
N GLY A 266 14.64 4.67 -22.30
CA GLY A 266 15.57 5.23 -23.28
C GLY A 266 17.04 4.89 -22.98
N ASP A 267 17.96 5.77 -23.40
CA ASP A 267 19.41 5.62 -23.22
C ASP A 267 19.86 5.64 -21.75
N SER A 268 18.95 5.97 -20.82
CA SER A 268 19.20 5.94 -19.39
C SER A 268 19.10 4.54 -18.79
N ALA A 269 18.66 3.54 -19.58
CA ALA A 269 18.53 2.17 -19.11
C ALA A 269 19.91 1.51 -18.97
N PRO A 270 20.31 1.04 -17.76
CA PRO A 270 21.59 0.38 -17.59
C PRO A 270 21.72 -0.86 -18.49
N ALA A 271 22.90 -1.09 -19.07
CA ALA A 271 23.18 -2.29 -19.89
C ALA A 271 22.77 -3.60 -19.17
N ILE A 272 22.87 -3.62 -17.83
CA ILE A 272 22.45 -4.73 -16.96
C ILE A 272 20.96 -5.07 -17.12
N VAL A 273 20.10 -4.07 -17.32
CA VAL A 273 18.66 -4.28 -17.53
C VAL A 273 18.42 -4.94 -18.88
N LYS A 274 19.15 -4.52 -19.91
CA LYS A 274 19.10 -5.16 -21.24
C LYS A 274 19.51 -6.63 -21.15
N THR A 275 20.63 -6.92 -20.47
CA THR A 275 21.09 -8.31 -20.26
C THR A 275 20.08 -9.15 -19.48
N ALA A 276 19.43 -8.60 -18.44
CA ALA A 276 18.39 -9.31 -17.70
C ALA A 276 17.19 -9.67 -18.60
N LEU A 277 16.78 -8.74 -19.47
CA LEU A 277 15.71 -8.98 -20.44
C LEU A 277 16.13 -10.04 -21.47
N GLU A 278 17.36 -9.99 -21.98
CA GLU A 278 17.92 -10.98 -22.91
C GLU A 278 17.97 -12.38 -22.27
N GLU A 279 18.43 -12.50 -21.03
CA GLU A 279 18.41 -13.75 -20.25
C GLU A 279 16.99 -14.33 -20.14
N LEU A 280 16.00 -13.48 -19.89
CA LEU A 280 14.60 -13.90 -19.82
C LEU A 280 14.04 -14.29 -21.18
N PHE A 281 14.37 -13.56 -22.25
CA PHE A 281 13.98 -13.92 -23.61
C PHE A 281 14.55 -15.28 -24.00
N ALA A 282 15.81 -15.56 -23.65
CA ALA A 282 16.40 -16.87 -23.86
C ALA A 282 15.64 -17.96 -23.09
N TRP A 283 15.22 -17.69 -21.86
CA TRP A 283 14.50 -18.67 -21.04
C TRP A 283 13.06 -18.95 -21.52
N ASN A 284 12.34 -17.92 -21.99
CA ASN A 284 10.96 -18.08 -22.45
C ASN A 284 10.84 -18.57 -23.90
N ASN A 285 11.97 -18.79 -24.59
CA ASN A 285 11.96 -19.38 -25.91
C ASN A 285 11.48 -20.84 -25.81
N PRO A 286 10.35 -21.23 -26.45
CA PRO A 286 9.81 -22.59 -26.37
C PRO A 286 10.79 -23.67 -26.87
N ALA A 287 11.81 -23.30 -27.66
CA ALA A 287 12.89 -24.19 -28.05
C ALA A 287 13.77 -24.64 -26.86
N ASN A 288 13.90 -23.81 -25.83
CA ASN A 288 14.75 -24.05 -24.65
C ASN A 288 14.00 -24.73 -23.50
N GLN A 289 12.69 -24.94 -23.60
CA GLN A 289 11.85 -25.55 -22.55
C GLN A 289 11.66 -27.07 -22.74
N ARG A 290 12.32 -27.68 -23.74
CA ARG A 290 12.16 -29.11 -24.12
C ARG A 290 13.32 -30.02 -23.66
N THR A 291 14.18 -29.56 -22.78
CA THR A 291 15.29 -30.32 -22.15
C THR A 291 15.12 -30.37 -20.66
#